data_AF-K0T5H0-F1
#
_entry.id   AF-K0T5H0-F1
#
_cell.length_a   1.000
_cell.length_b   1.000
_cell.length_c   1.000
_cell.angle_alpha   90.00
_cell.angle_beta   90.00
_cell.angle_gamma   90.00
#
_symmetry.space_group_name_H-M   'P 1'
#
loop_
_entity.id
_entity.type
_entity.pdbx_description
1 polymer ?
#
loop_
_entity_poly.entity_id
_entity_poly.type
_entity_poly.pdbx_seq_one_letter_code
_entity_poly.pdbx_strand_id
1 'polypeptide(L)'
;SSAEEWSPVLPFHVLAANANPDVQPAATDLRAIVLSPASNLVMMRCLPCEGGGNEACANCGKLRSDAVKLKNCTACRLVKYCCVDCQRAHRKKHKKTCKQRAAELKDEELYSQGLVRPEGDFCPICTLPIPLPTDSHSCFMACCMKRACDGCDMAAKKRGMHDCAFCRTPLPANDADALARIQARVRKKDPTAINLLGEKYFFGELGLQKDMRKALEFYKEAAELGSIQALFNIGNAYNEGEGVQQDMAKAEEFWTKAAMQGFVLARSNLGWLEAQKGNNDRAVRHYLISAKMGHEHSVQNVKEAFLAGVATQEQYAEALKGYQDATEETKSHDRDEAKAFFAGQNSAVGKFGRTMVRYDGELASVGELFNLGDMYELGEGIQQDKATAVKFCTKAAILGAGTILAGLRKRRGTRPCSDETLADIRENGGQGFG
;
A
#
# COMPACT_ATOMS: atom_id res chain seq x y z
N SER A 1 -7.35 25.09 11.31
CA SER A 1 -8.01 25.05 9.99
C SER A 1 -7.00 24.57 8.96
N SER A 2 -6.90 23.25 8.78
CA SER A 2 -6.28 22.53 7.65
C SER A 2 -6.15 21.07 8.08
N ALA A 3 -7.28 20.36 8.10
CA ALA A 3 -7.29 18.91 8.02
C ALA A 3 -7.43 18.61 6.54
N GLU A 4 -6.30 18.52 5.84
CA GLU A 4 -6.25 17.99 4.49
C GLU A 4 -6.24 16.47 4.56
N GLU A 5 -7.08 15.91 3.70
CA GLU A 5 -7.30 14.50 3.50
C GLU A 5 -5.98 13.79 3.21
N TRP A 6 -5.76 12.67 3.89
CA TRP A 6 -4.65 11.78 3.64
C TRP A 6 -4.68 11.37 2.17
N SER A 7 -3.54 11.44 1.48
CA SER A 7 -3.40 10.98 0.11
C SER A 7 -3.95 9.54 -0.07
N PRO A 8 -5.09 9.35 -0.76
CA PRO A 8 -5.14 8.23 -1.66
C PRO A 8 -4.16 8.53 -2.80
N VAL A 9 -3.67 7.49 -3.48
CA VAL A 9 -2.96 7.59 -4.76
C VAL A 9 -3.44 8.83 -5.55
N LEU A 10 -2.58 9.83 -5.72
CA LEU A 10 -2.94 11.01 -6.51
C LEU A 10 -3.24 10.53 -7.94
N PRO A 11 -4.45 10.73 -8.47
CA PRO A 11 -4.76 10.37 -9.84
C PRO A 11 -3.88 11.16 -10.81
N PHE A 12 -3.63 10.58 -11.98
CA PHE A 12 -2.80 11.08 -13.09
C PHE A 12 -3.37 12.35 -13.77
N HIS A 13 -4.13 13.17 -13.05
CA HIS A 13 -4.86 14.34 -13.56
C HIS A 13 -3.99 15.58 -13.86
N VAL A 14 -2.66 15.48 -13.78
CA VAL A 14 -1.76 16.62 -14.10
C VAL A 14 -1.22 16.56 -15.55
N LEU A 15 -1.53 15.52 -16.34
CA LEU A 15 -0.96 15.37 -17.69
C LEU A 15 -1.77 16.00 -18.83
N ALA A 16 -2.92 16.62 -18.57
CA ALA A 16 -3.77 17.22 -19.61
C ALA A 16 -3.62 18.74 -19.80
N ALA A 17 -2.51 19.36 -19.37
CA ALA A 17 -2.34 20.81 -19.48
C ALA A 17 -1.56 21.31 -20.72
N ASN A 18 -1.03 20.44 -21.58
CA ASN A 18 -0.21 20.87 -22.73
C ASN A 18 -0.48 20.07 -24.01
N ALA A 19 -1.75 19.92 -24.38
CA ALA A 19 -2.12 19.47 -25.72
C ALA A 19 -2.99 20.53 -26.41
N ASN A 20 -2.46 21.08 -27.49
CA ASN A 20 -3.06 22.07 -28.38
C ASN A 20 -4.35 21.49 -29.03
N PRO A 21 -5.53 22.11 -28.91
CA PRO A 21 -6.81 21.47 -29.27
C PRO A 21 -7.18 21.45 -30.77
N ASP A 22 -6.34 21.97 -31.67
CA ASP A 22 -6.69 22.08 -33.10
C ASP A 22 -6.04 21.01 -33.99
N VAL A 23 -6.36 19.72 -33.78
CA VAL A 23 -6.30 18.70 -34.84
C VAL A 23 -7.35 17.62 -34.60
N GLN A 24 -8.47 17.67 -35.32
CA GLN A 24 -9.44 16.56 -35.39
C GLN A 24 -8.88 15.42 -36.25
N PRO A 25 -9.01 14.13 -35.87
CA PRO A 25 -8.67 13.02 -36.76
C PRO A 25 -9.89 12.64 -37.61
N ALA A 26 -9.72 12.70 -38.93
CA ALA A 26 -10.64 12.11 -39.89
C ALA A 26 -10.51 10.57 -39.84
N ALA A 27 -11.67 9.90 -39.75
CA ALA A 27 -11.80 8.46 -39.88
C ALA A 27 -11.50 8.02 -41.31
N THR A 28 -10.71 6.96 -41.51
CA THR A 28 -10.89 6.05 -42.66
C THR A 28 -10.14 4.72 -42.49
N ASP A 29 -10.96 3.67 -42.60
CA ASP A 29 -10.77 2.34 -43.16
C ASP A 29 -9.42 1.61 -43.20
N LEU A 30 -9.49 0.42 -42.61
CA LEU A 30 -8.68 -0.77 -42.86
C LEU A 30 -8.66 -1.15 -44.36
N ARG A 31 -7.47 -1.16 -44.98
CA ARG A 31 -7.11 -2.16 -46.00
C ARG A 31 -5.60 -2.25 -46.23
N ALA A 32 -5.18 -3.51 -46.40
CA ALA A 32 -3.83 -4.05 -46.57
C ALA A 32 -2.82 -3.23 -47.39
N ILE A 33 -1.58 -3.17 -46.88
CA ILE A 33 -0.37 -3.06 -47.71
C ILE A 33 0.68 -4.05 -47.19
N VAL A 34 0.97 -5.06 -48.01
CA VAL A 34 2.17 -5.89 -47.96
C VAL A 34 3.19 -5.23 -48.89
N LEU A 35 4.42 -4.96 -48.42
CA LEU A 35 5.71 -5.22 -49.11
C LEU A 35 6.91 -4.58 -48.37
N SER A 36 7.73 -5.47 -47.80
CA SER A 36 9.20 -5.56 -47.80
C SER A 36 10.15 -4.47 -47.20
N PRO A 37 11.37 -4.91 -46.80
CA PRO A 37 12.20 -4.26 -45.79
C PRO A 37 13.38 -3.49 -46.38
N ALA A 38 13.81 -2.42 -45.71
CA ALA A 38 15.22 -2.05 -45.54
C ALA A 38 15.33 -0.75 -44.75
N SER A 39 16.01 -0.80 -43.60
CA SER A 39 16.98 0.22 -43.19
C SER A 39 17.82 -0.34 -42.05
N ASN A 40 18.98 -0.87 -42.43
CA ASN A 40 20.06 -1.28 -41.55
C ASN A 40 20.54 -0.10 -40.70
N LEU A 41 20.09 -0.03 -39.46
CA LEU A 41 20.80 0.62 -38.37
C LEU A 41 21.31 -0.50 -37.47
N VAL A 42 22.52 -1.00 -37.77
CA VAL A 42 23.22 -1.93 -36.88
C VAL A 42 23.57 -1.15 -35.61
N MET A 43 22.65 -1.16 -34.64
CA MET A 43 22.99 -0.88 -33.25
C MET A 43 24.10 -1.85 -32.89
N MET A 44 25.30 -1.32 -32.61
CA MET A 44 26.37 -2.05 -31.93
C MET A 44 25.90 -2.45 -30.53
N ARG A 45 25.09 -3.51 -30.47
CA ARG A 45 24.79 -4.26 -29.26
C ARG A 45 26.08 -4.98 -28.88
N CYS A 46 26.47 -4.88 -27.61
CA CYS A 46 27.36 -5.88 -27.04
C CYS A 46 26.56 -7.18 -26.96
N LEU A 47 26.48 -7.92 -28.06
CA LEU A 47 25.93 -9.26 -28.08
C LEU A 47 26.81 -10.15 -27.19
N PRO A 48 26.22 -10.99 -26.33
CA PRO A 48 26.95 -12.13 -25.80
C PRO A 48 27.50 -12.93 -26.98
N CYS A 49 28.73 -13.42 -26.90
CA CYS A 49 29.19 -14.43 -27.85
C CYS A 49 28.34 -15.69 -27.63
N GLU A 50 27.28 -15.86 -28.42
CA GLU A 50 26.58 -17.13 -28.52
C GLU A 50 27.56 -18.16 -29.09
N GLY A 51 27.89 -19.16 -28.27
CA GLY A 51 28.84 -20.21 -28.59
C GLY A 51 30.30 -19.85 -28.31
N GLY A 52 30.89 -20.43 -27.27
CA GLY A 52 32.35 -20.63 -27.18
C GLY A 52 33.25 -19.43 -26.83
N GLY A 53 32.76 -18.19 -26.69
CA GLY A 53 33.60 -17.01 -26.42
C GLY A 53 34.10 -16.80 -24.98
N ASN A 54 33.91 -17.80 -24.11
CA ASN A 54 33.96 -17.61 -22.64
C ASN A 54 35.34 -17.82 -22.00
N GLU A 55 36.35 -18.10 -22.82
CA GLU A 55 37.70 -18.50 -22.41
C GLU A 55 38.78 -17.48 -22.78
N ALA A 56 38.47 -16.36 -23.45
CA ALA A 56 39.48 -15.37 -23.83
C ALA A 56 39.29 -14.02 -23.13
N CYS A 57 40.41 -13.35 -22.84
CA CYS A 57 40.40 -11.96 -22.39
C CYS A 57 39.90 -11.04 -23.51
N ALA A 58 38.83 -10.30 -23.26
CA ALA A 58 38.18 -9.43 -24.24
C ALA A 58 39.00 -8.20 -24.68
N ASN A 59 40.22 -8.01 -24.14
CA ASN A 59 41.13 -6.96 -24.58
C ASN A 59 42.38 -7.51 -25.29
N CYS A 60 43.02 -8.55 -24.76
CA CYS A 60 44.29 -9.07 -25.29
C CYS A 60 44.19 -10.48 -25.90
N GLY A 61 42.99 -11.09 -25.93
CA GLY A 61 42.77 -12.42 -26.48
C GLY A 61 43.34 -13.59 -25.66
N LYS A 62 44.05 -13.33 -24.54
CA LYS A 62 44.62 -14.40 -23.70
C LYS A 62 43.57 -15.41 -23.26
N LEU A 63 43.83 -16.67 -23.56
CA LEU A 63 42.97 -17.77 -23.14
C LEU A 63 43.09 -18.05 -21.64
N ARG A 64 42.02 -18.61 -21.08
CA ARG A 64 41.95 -19.11 -19.71
C ARG A 64 42.91 -20.28 -19.60
N SER A 65 43.72 -20.27 -18.57
CA SER A 65 44.60 -21.39 -18.20
C SER A 65 44.68 -21.46 -16.68
N ASP A 66 45.32 -22.50 -16.15
CA ASP A 66 45.54 -22.63 -14.70
C ASP A 66 46.32 -21.44 -14.13
N ALA A 67 47.17 -20.81 -14.95
CA ALA A 67 47.89 -19.58 -14.62
C ALA A 67 47.10 -18.29 -14.87
N VAL A 68 46.09 -18.29 -15.76
CA VAL A 68 45.35 -17.08 -16.16
C VAL A 68 43.86 -17.22 -15.82
N LYS A 69 43.49 -16.62 -14.69
CA LYS A 69 42.08 -16.50 -14.25
C LYS A 69 41.44 -15.27 -14.88
N LEU A 70 40.43 -15.48 -15.71
CA LEU A 70 39.64 -14.40 -16.29
C LEU A 70 38.55 -13.91 -15.32
N LYS A 71 38.39 -12.59 -15.18
CA LYS A 71 37.39 -11.92 -14.34
C LYS A 71 36.38 -11.16 -15.18
N ASN A 72 35.09 -11.24 -14.84
CA ASN A 72 34.03 -10.49 -15.53
C ASN A 72 34.22 -8.97 -15.39
N CYS A 73 33.81 -8.22 -16.42
CA CYS A 73 33.64 -6.78 -16.30
C CYS A 73 32.60 -6.47 -15.22
N THR A 74 32.98 -5.71 -14.18
CA THR A 74 32.03 -5.39 -13.11
C THR A 74 30.91 -4.44 -13.52
N ALA A 75 31.02 -3.77 -14.68
CA ALA A 75 29.98 -2.90 -15.20
C ALA A 75 28.94 -3.67 -16.05
N CYS A 76 29.38 -4.32 -17.13
CA CYS A 76 28.46 -4.97 -18.07
C CYS A 76 28.23 -6.46 -17.82
N ARG A 77 29.12 -7.15 -17.08
CA ARG A 77 29.14 -8.61 -16.86
C ARG A 77 29.18 -9.49 -18.13
N LEU A 78 29.24 -8.90 -19.33
CA LEU A 78 29.21 -9.61 -20.62
C LEU A 78 30.57 -10.19 -21.05
N VAL A 79 31.67 -9.59 -20.60
CA VAL A 79 33.03 -9.92 -21.08
C VAL A 79 33.99 -10.12 -19.92
N LYS A 80 35.09 -10.84 -20.17
CA LYS A 80 36.10 -11.19 -19.17
C LYS A 80 37.48 -10.62 -19.48
N TYR A 81 38.33 -10.46 -18.46
CA TYR A 81 39.71 -9.99 -18.60
C TYR A 81 40.70 -10.75 -17.73
N CYS A 82 41.94 -10.88 -18.20
CA CYS A 82 43.03 -11.51 -17.45
C CYS A 82 43.68 -10.61 -16.40
N CYS A 83 43.56 -9.28 -16.52
CA CYS A 83 44.18 -8.32 -15.61
C CYS A 83 43.43 -6.97 -15.58
N VAL A 84 43.78 -6.14 -14.59
CA VAL A 84 43.18 -4.81 -14.38
C VAL A 84 43.44 -3.87 -15.56
N ASP A 85 44.60 -3.96 -16.21
CA ASP A 85 44.93 -3.11 -17.36
C ASP A 85 44.06 -3.43 -18.57
N CYS A 86 43.79 -4.71 -18.81
CA CYS A 86 42.87 -5.15 -19.85
C CYS A 86 41.44 -4.66 -19.57
N GLN A 87 41.01 -4.67 -18.30
CA GLN A 87 39.71 -4.11 -17.92
C GLN A 87 39.65 -2.60 -18.12
N ARG A 88 40.72 -1.85 -17.77
CA ARG A 88 40.78 -0.39 -17.98
C ARG A 88 40.74 -0.03 -19.47
N ALA A 89 41.48 -0.75 -20.30
CA ALA A 89 41.48 -0.56 -21.75
C ALA A 89 40.08 -0.80 -22.36
N HIS A 90 39.39 -1.86 -21.95
CA HIS A 90 38.01 -2.08 -22.37
C HIS A 90 37.07 -0.98 -21.89
N ARG A 91 37.11 -0.57 -20.61
CA ARG A 91 36.23 0.48 -20.10
C ARG A 91 36.41 1.81 -20.84
N LYS A 92 37.63 2.12 -21.31
CA LYS A 92 37.86 3.31 -22.15
C LYS A 92 37.14 3.20 -23.48
N LYS A 93 37.20 2.04 -24.15
CA LYS A 93 36.58 1.81 -25.46
C LYS A 93 35.05 1.64 -25.40
N HIS A 94 34.54 1.02 -24.34
CA HIS A 94 33.12 0.63 -24.22
C HIS A 94 32.38 1.36 -23.10
N LYS A 95 32.83 2.57 -22.73
CA LYS A 95 32.26 3.32 -21.59
C LYS A 95 30.74 3.49 -21.69
N LYS A 96 30.23 3.87 -22.87
CA LYS A 96 28.79 4.13 -23.09
C LYS A 96 27.96 2.84 -23.02
N THR A 97 28.35 1.81 -23.77
CA THR A 97 27.66 0.51 -23.78
C THR A 97 27.73 -0.20 -22.43
N CYS A 98 28.86 -0.12 -21.72
CA CYS A 98 28.98 -0.66 -20.37
C CYS A 98 28.07 0.05 -19.36
N LYS A 99 27.93 1.38 -19.46
CA LYS A 99 27.00 2.15 -18.61
C LYS A 99 25.55 1.77 -18.90
N GLN A 100 25.19 1.65 -20.17
CA GLN A 100 23.87 1.20 -20.58
C GLN A 100 23.56 -0.21 -20.04
N ARG A 101 24.48 -1.16 -20.24
CA ARG A 101 24.30 -2.52 -19.71
C ARG A 101 24.22 -2.55 -18.18
N ALA A 102 24.97 -1.70 -17.50
CA ALA A 102 24.87 -1.59 -16.04
C ALA A 102 23.49 -1.07 -15.59
N ALA A 103 22.87 -0.16 -16.35
CA ALA A 103 21.50 0.29 -16.09
C ALA A 103 20.48 -0.81 -16.39
N GLU A 104 20.63 -1.54 -17.50
CA GLU A 104 19.79 -2.69 -17.84
C GLU A 104 19.85 -3.77 -16.75
N LEU A 105 21.04 -4.09 -16.23
CA LEU A 105 21.20 -5.06 -15.14
C LEU A 105 20.49 -4.61 -13.86
N LYS A 106 20.48 -3.30 -13.55
CA LYS A 106 19.73 -2.76 -12.42
C LYS A 106 18.22 -2.89 -12.64
N ASP A 107 17.76 -2.67 -13.86
CA ASP A 107 16.35 -2.83 -14.21
C ASP A 107 15.93 -4.29 -14.17
N GLU A 108 16.74 -5.20 -14.70
CA GLU A 108 16.55 -6.64 -14.58
C GLU A 108 16.40 -7.05 -13.11
N GLU A 109 17.30 -6.59 -12.24
CA GLU A 109 17.23 -6.85 -10.80
C GLU A 109 15.94 -6.29 -10.18
N LEU A 110 15.62 -5.02 -10.43
CA LEU A 110 14.46 -4.32 -9.87
C LEU A 110 13.12 -4.96 -10.27
N TYR A 111 12.97 -5.33 -11.54
CA TYR A 111 11.73 -5.89 -12.07
C TYR A 111 11.60 -7.41 -11.86
N SER A 112 12.70 -8.12 -11.59
CA SER A 112 12.67 -9.55 -11.27
C SER A 112 12.30 -9.87 -9.82
N GLN A 113 12.39 -8.89 -8.92
CA GLN A 113 12.14 -9.07 -7.48
C GLN A 113 10.79 -8.50 -7.07
N GLY A 114 10.24 -8.98 -5.94
CA GLY A 114 9.02 -8.45 -5.35
C GLY A 114 7.78 -8.65 -6.22
N LEU A 115 7.69 -9.82 -6.85
CA LEU A 115 6.57 -10.24 -7.71
C LEU A 115 5.45 -10.96 -6.93
N VAL A 116 5.71 -11.30 -5.67
CA VAL A 116 4.79 -12.01 -4.77
C VAL A 116 4.61 -11.16 -3.53
N ARG A 117 3.39 -11.17 -2.97
CA ARG A 117 3.06 -10.46 -1.75
C ARG A 117 3.77 -11.09 -0.53
N PRO A 118 4.16 -10.29 0.48
CA PRO A 118 4.80 -10.82 1.67
C PRO A 118 3.83 -11.65 2.53
N GLU A 119 4.33 -12.55 3.37
CA GLU A 119 3.49 -13.44 4.20
C GLU A 119 2.48 -12.68 5.09
N GLY A 120 2.83 -11.46 5.53
CA GLY A 120 1.95 -10.62 6.35
C GLY A 120 0.65 -10.17 5.66
N ASP A 121 0.57 -10.33 4.34
CA ASP A 121 -0.61 -10.03 3.53
C ASP A 121 -1.61 -11.19 3.45
N PHE A 122 -1.29 -12.35 3.99
CA PHE A 122 -2.14 -13.54 3.98
C PHE A 122 -2.82 -13.73 5.32
N CYS A 123 -4.09 -14.12 5.30
CA CYS A 123 -4.81 -14.43 6.54
C CYS A 123 -4.28 -15.76 7.11
N PRO A 124 -3.76 -15.82 8.34
CA PRO A 124 -3.22 -17.08 8.89
C PRO A 124 -4.30 -18.13 9.20
N ILE A 125 -5.59 -17.77 9.17
CA ILE A 125 -6.70 -18.68 9.44
C ILE A 125 -7.13 -19.42 8.17
N CYS A 126 -7.46 -18.68 7.10
CA CYS A 126 -7.86 -19.29 5.83
C CYS A 126 -6.72 -19.46 4.82
N THR A 127 -5.51 -18.96 5.12
CA THR A 127 -4.31 -18.98 4.26
C THR A 127 -4.43 -18.22 2.93
N LEU A 128 -5.58 -17.60 2.67
CA LEU A 128 -5.82 -16.82 1.45
C LEU A 128 -5.25 -15.40 1.57
N PRO A 129 -4.74 -14.81 0.48
CA PRO A 129 -4.33 -13.41 0.45
C PRO A 129 -5.49 -12.50 0.87
N ILE A 130 -5.22 -11.49 1.68
CA ILE A 130 -6.22 -10.50 2.10
C ILE A 130 -6.38 -9.47 0.98
N PRO A 131 -7.61 -9.10 0.55
CA PRO A 131 -7.81 -8.08 -0.47
C PRO A 131 -7.09 -6.77 -0.13
N LEU A 132 -6.61 -6.07 -1.16
CA LEU A 132 -5.98 -4.76 -0.99
C LEU A 132 -7.04 -3.64 -0.97
N PRO A 133 -6.84 -2.57 -0.17
CA PRO A 133 -5.76 -2.42 0.83
C PRO A 133 -6.05 -3.29 2.09
N THR A 134 -5.01 -3.96 2.61
CA THR A 134 -5.18 -5.05 3.60
C THR A 134 -5.83 -4.59 4.90
N ASP A 135 -5.51 -3.38 5.37
CA ASP A 135 -6.10 -2.72 6.53
C ASP A 135 -7.61 -2.48 6.44
N SER A 136 -8.15 -2.41 5.22
CA SER A 136 -9.58 -2.24 4.99
C SER A 136 -10.38 -3.54 5.04
N HIS A 137 -9.69 -4.68 4.97
CA HIS A 137 -10.30 -6.02 4.87
C HIS A 137 -9.78 -6.97 5.96
N SER A 138 -9.21 -6.42 7.03
CA SER A 138 -8.65 -7.21 8.13
C SER A 138 -8.72 -6.51 9.47
N CYS A 139 -8.70 -7.33 10.52
CA CYS A 139 -8.45 -6.91 11.89
C CYS A 139 -7.00 -7.23 12.28
N PHE A 140 -6.37 -6.31 13.02
CA PHE A 140 -5.02 -6.49 13.54
C PHE A 140 -5.04 -6.79 15.03
N MET A 141 -4.36 -7.87 15.43
CA MET A 141 -4.35 -8.36 16.81
C MET A 141 -3.08 -7.93 17.54
N ALA A 142 -3.19 -6.87 18.35
CA ALA A 142 -2.08 -6.30 19.10
C ALA A 142 -1.43 -7.25 20.13
N CYS A 143 -2.11 -8.32 20.54
CA CYS A 143 -1.53 -9.32 21.45
C CYS A 143 -0.48 -10.22 20.80
N CYS A 144 -0.60 -10.49 19.49
CA CYS A 144 0.24 -11.46 18.77
C CYS A 144 0.83 -10.93 17.46
N MET A 145 0.58 -9.66 17.11
CA MET A 145 1.01 -9.02 15.87
C MET A 145 0.52 -9.75 14.60
N LYS A 146 -0.61 -10.45 14.69
CA LYS A 146 -1.22 -11.17 13.56
C LYS A 146 -2.39 -10.37 13.00
N ARG A 147 -2.55 -10.47 11.68
CA ARG A 147 -3.65 -9.86 10.92
C ARG A 147 -4.57 -10.98 10.42
N ALA A 148 -5.86 -10.90 10.72
CA ALA A 148 -6.85 -11.85 10.20
C ALA A 148 -7.81 -11.12 9.28
N CYS A 149 -8.22 -11.74 8.18
CA CYS A 149 -9.25 -11.12 7.34
C CYS A 149 -10.59 -11.06 8.08
N ASP A 150 -11.39 -10.04 7.77
CA ASP A 150 -12.66 -9.79 8.47
C ASP A 150 -13.63 -10.97 8.42
N GLY A 151 -13.62 -11.75 7.32
CA GLY A 151 -14.40 -12.97 7.21
C GLY A 151 -14.08 -14.01 8.29
N CYS A 152 -12.80 -14.34 8.47
CA CYS A 152 -12.36 -15.28 9.50
C CYS A 152 -12.57 -14.73 10.92
N ASP A 153 -12.40 -13.43 11.13
CA ASP A 153 -12.66 -12.79 12.42
C ASP A 153 -14.15 -12.85 12.79
N MET A 154 -15.03 -12.55 11.83
CA MET A 154 -16.47 -12.66 12.01
C MET A 154 -16.91 -14.11 12.23
N ALA A 155 -16.39 -15.06 11.46
CA ALA A 155 -16.66 -16.48 11.64
C ALA A 155 -16.21 -16.98 13.02
N ALA A 156 -15.08 -16.48 13.54
CA ALA A 156 -14.63 -16.77 14.89
C ALA A 156 -15.61 -16.22 15.95
N LYS A 157 -16.02 -14.96 15.82
CA LYS A 157 -16.99 -14.32 16.73
C LYS A 157 -18.34 -15.05 16.76
N LYS A 158 -18.84 -15.52 15.62
CA LYS A 158 -20.09 -16.32 15.54
C LYS A 158 -20.01 -17.64 16.31
N ARG A 159 -18.80 -18.17 16.54
CA ARG A 159 -18.56 -19.37 17.35
C ARG A 159 -18.31 -19.05 18.83
N GLY A 160 -18.58 -17.81 19.26
CA GLY A 160 -18.36 -17.35 20.64
C GLY A 160 -16.91 -16.97 20.95
N MET A 161 -16.04 -16.86 19.95
CA MET A 161 -14.65 -16.42 20.14
C MET A 161 -14.56 -14.90 20.03
N HIS A 162 -14.74 -14.21 21.16
CA HIS A 162 -14.67 -12.73 21.26
C HIS A 162 -13.31 -12.19 21.70
N ASP A 163 -12.39 -13.08 22.02
CA ASP A 163 -10.97 -12.86 22.29
C ASP A 163 -10.13 -13.11 21.03
N CYS A 164 -8.81 -12.91 21.11
CA CYS A 164 -7.94 -13.12 19.96
C CYS A 164 -8.05 -14.56 19.43
N ALA A 165 -8.42 -14.71 18.14
CA ALA A 165 -8.56 -16.00 17.47
C ALA A 165 -7.27 -16.85 17.46
N PHE A 166 -6.10 -16.25 17.69
CA PHE A 166 -4.81 -16.93 17.66
C PHE A 166 -4.32 -17.37 19.03
N CYS A 167 -4.37 -16.47 20.02
CA CYS A 167 -3.74 -16.70 21.33
C CYS A 167 -4.72 -16.62 22.50
N ARG A 168 -6.03 -16.48 22.22
CA ARG A 168 -7.11 -16.42 23.22
C ARG A 168 -6.95 -15.32 24.27
N THR A 169 -6.04 -14.37 24.04
CA THR A 169 -5.90 -13.20 24.91
C THR A 169 -7.10 -12.30 24.67
N PRO A 170 -7.80 -11.84 25.73
CA PRO A 170 -8.90 -10.89 25.59
C PRO A 170 -8.47 -9.64 24.80
N LEU A 171 -9.38 -9.05 24.04
CA LEU A 171 -9.13 -7.78 23.35
C LEU A 171 -8.77 -6.68 24.37
N PRO A 172 -7.93 -5.70 24.00
CA PRO A 172 -7.60 -4.59 24.90
C PRO A 172 -8.89 -3.83 25.27
N ALA A 173 -9.06 -3.50 26.55
CA ALA A 173 -10.26 -2.81 27.01
C ALA A 173 -10.22 -1.31 26.71
N ASN A 174 -9.01 -0.76 26.55
CA ASN A 174 -8.76 0.65 26.29
C ASN A 174 -7.40 0.84 25.57
N ASP A 175 -7.10 2.08 25.24
CA ASP A 175 -5.88 2.50 24.57
C ASP A 175 -4.60 2.18 25.35
N ALA A 176 -4.63 2.32 26.68
CA ALA A 176 -3.49 2.02 27.53
C ALA A 176 -3.15 0.51 27.51
N ASP A 177 -4.16 -0.35 27.53
CA ASP A 177 -3.99 -1.80 27.39
C ASP A 177 -3.44 -2.17 26.01
N ALA A 178 -3.94 -1.53 24.95
CA ALA A 178 -3.46 -1.74 23.59
C ALA A 178 -1.98 -1.33 23.47
N LEU A 179 -1.62 -0.16 23.99
CA LEU A 179 -0.25 0.33 24.00
C LEU A 179 0.67 -0.57 24.81
N ALA A 180 0.26 -1.00 26.00
CA ALA A 180 1.05 -1.89 26.85
C ALA A 180 1.37 -3.23 26.15
N ARG A 181 0.42 -3.76 25.38
CA ARG A 181 0.61 -4.98 24.58
C ARG A 181 1.58 -4.77 23.42
N ILE A 182 1.44 -3.67 22.69
CA ILE A 182 2.39 -3.29 21.63
C ILE A 182 3.79 -3.15 22.23
N GLN A 183 3.94 -2.41 23.33
CA GLN A 183 5.23 -2.23 24.01
C GLN A 183 5.83 -3.56 24.50
N ALA A 184 5.01 -4.51 24.94
CA ALA A 184 5.49 -5.84 25.31
C ALA A 184 6.09 -6.61 24.12
N ARG A 185 5.56 -6.41 22.91
CA ARG A 185 6.10 -6.99 21.67
C ARG A 185 7.33 -6.22 21.18
N VAL A 186 7.34 -4.90 21.32
CA VAL A 186 8.51 -4.05 21.05
C VAL A 186 9.72 -4.46 21.91
N ARG A 187 9.51 -4.73 23.21
CA ARG A 187 10.57 -5.25 24.10
C ARG A 187 11.16 -6.59 23.62
N LYS A 188 10.39 -7.38 22.86
CA LYS A 188 10.83 -8.64 22.25
C LYS A 188 11.42 -8.45 20.85
N LYS A 189 11.65 -7.20 20.42
CA LYS A 189 12.20 -6.85 19.10
C LYS A 189 11.36 -7.39 17.93
N ASP A 190 10.05 -7.42 18.10
CA ASP A 190 9.11 -7.76 17.03
C ASP A 190 9.04 -6.60 16.01
N PRO A 191 9.46 -6.80 14.73
CA PRO A 191 9.54 -5.73 13.74
C PRO A 191 8.18 -5.13 13.40
N THR A 192 7.11 -5.94 13.41
CA THR A 192 5.74 -5.46 13.15
C THR A 192 5.25 -4.59 14.31
N ALA A 193 5.55 -4.98 15.56
CA ALA A 193 5.20 -4.20 16.73
C ALA A 193 5.94 -2.86 16.79
N ILE A 194 7.23 -2.86 16.45
CA ILE A 194 8.05 -1.65 16.41
C ILE A 194 7.51 -0.69 15.33
N ASN A 195 7.22 -1.20 14.13
CA ASN A 195 6.58 -0.39 13.09
C ASN A 195 5.25 0.18 13.56
N LEU A 196 4.39 -0.65 14.15
CA LEU A 196 3.08 -0.22 14.64
C LEU A 196 3.20 0.85 15.73
N LEU A 197 4.17 0.73 16.64
CA LEU A 197 4.42 1.77 17.63
C LEU A 197 4.86 3.08 16.98
N GLY A 198 5.70 3.01 15.93
CA GLY A 198 6.03 4.15 15.08
C GLY A 198 4.79 4.82 14.49
N GLU A 199 3.86 4.04 13.94
CA GLU A 199 2.58 4.54 13.41
C GLU A 199 1.74 5.23 14.50
N LYS A 200 1.69 4.67 15.71
CA LYS A 200 0.96 5.31 16.83
C LYS A 200 1.57 6.65 17.24
N TYR A 201 2.90 6.79 17.23
CA TYR A 201 3.57 8.08 17.42
C TYR A 201 3.34 9.05 16.26
N PHE A 202 3.29 8.54 15.03
CA PHE A 202 3.06 9.35 13.83
C PHE A 202 1.66 9.99 13.85
N PHE A 203 0.64 9.25 14.29
CA PHE A 203 -0.74 9.76 14.34
C PHE A 203 -1.13 10.38 15.70
N GLY A 204 -0.36 10.15 16.76
CA GLY A 204 -0.74 10.56 18.11
C GLY A 204 -1.92 9.75 18.65
N GLU A 205 -1.89 8.44 18.46
CA GLU A 205 -2.93 7.50 18.89
C GLU A 205 -2.57 6.80 20.20
N LEU A 206 -3.55 6.12 20.81
CA LEU A 206 -3.38 5.38 22.07
C LEU A 206 -2.91 6.25 23.26
N GLY A 207 -3.34 7.52 23.29
CA GLY A 207 -2.91 8.50 24.29
C GLY A 207 -1.47 9.01 24.12
N LEU A 208 -0.80 8.68 23.00
CA LEU A 208 0.50 9.23 22.66
C LEU A 208 0.37 10.61 22.03
N GLN A 209 1.29 11.51 22.35
CA GLN A 209 1.44 12.76 21.61
C GLN A 209 2.08 12.48 20.25
N LYS A 210 1.60 13.18 19.21
CA LYS A 210 2.17 13.09 17.86
C LYS A 210 3.64 13.49 17.88
N ASP A 211 4.52 12.59 17.44
CA ASP A 211 5.96 12.79 17.35
C ASP A 211 6.55 12.06 16.14
N MET A 212 6.73 12.79 15.05
CA MET A 212 7.20 12.25 13.77
C MET A 212 8.68 11.84 13.81
N ARG A 213 9.50 12.51 14.62
CA ARG A 213 10.92 12.17 14.75
C ARG A 213 11.06 10.82 15.44
N LYS A 214 10.31 10.64 16.52
CA LYS A 214 10.26 9.37 17.25
C LYS A 214 9.63 8.25 16.41
N ALA A 215 8.57 8.54 15.65
CA ALA A 215 8.00 7.59 14.70
C ALA A 215 9.05 7.08 13.71
N LEU A 216 9.86 7.98 13.15
CA LEU A 216 10.91 7.63 12.21
C LEU A 216 12.03 6.80 12.83
N GLU A 217 12.40 7.05 14.08
CA GLU A 217 13.35 6.21 14.83
C GLU A 217 12.83 4.77 14.93
N PHE A 218 11.56 4.59 15.30
CA PHE A 218 10.94 3.26 15.32
C PHE A 218 10.87 2.63 13.93
N TYR A 219 10.53 3.38 12.89
CA TYR A 219 10.52 2.83 11.54
C TYR A 219 11.90 2.36 11.10
N LYS A 220 12.97 3.11 11.41
CA LYS A 220 14.35 2.69 11.12
C LYS A 220 14.70 1.40 11.85
N GLU A 221 14.41 1.32 13.15
CA GLU A 221 14.63 0.11 13.94
C GLU A 221 13.85 -1.10 13.37
N ALA A 222 12.58 -0.91 13.03
CA ALA A 222 11.76 -1.97 12.43
C ALA A 222 12.29 -2.41 11.06
N ALA A 223 12.75 -1.47 10.23
CA ALA A 223 13.32 -1.76 8.91
C ALA A 223 14.63 -2.55 9.01
N GLU A 224 15.50 -2.23 9.99
CA GLU A 224 16.72 -3.00 10.29
C GLU A 224 16.41 -4.43 10.72
N LEU A 225 15.26 -4.64 11.38
CA LEU A 225 14.74 -5.95 11.76
C LEU A 225 13.90 -6.63 10.66
N GLY A 226 13.85 -6.07 9.45
CA GLY A 226 13.20 -6.67 8.28
C GLY A 226 11.74 -6.29 8.06
N SER A 227 11.21 -5.25 8.71
CA SER A 227 9.86 -4.75 8.44
C SER A 227 9.77 -4.06 7.08
N ILE A 228 9.09 -4.70 6.14
CA ILE A 228 8.83 -4.16 4.79
C ILE A 228 7.95 -2.90 4.86
N GLN A 229 6.92 -2.90 5.71
CA GLN A 229 6.04 -1.75 5.92
C GLN A 229 6.83 -0.55 6.45
N ALA A 230 7.80 -0.78 7.34
CA ALA A 230 8.61 0.31 7.88
C ALA A 230 9.49 0.96 6.81
N LEU A 231 10.06 0.17 5.87
CA LEU A 231 10.76 0.73 4.72
C LEU A 231 9.86 1.66 3.89
N PHE A 232 8.61 1.25 3.65
CA PHE A 232 7.63 2.10 2.96
C PHE A 232 7.30 3.37 3.74
N ASN A 233 7.07 3.26 5.06
CA ASN A 233 6.76 4.40 5.92
C ASN A 233 7.93 5.41 5.98
N ILE A 234 9.18 4.95 6.00
CA ILE A 234 10.37 5.83 5.88
C ILE A 234 10.38 6.53 4.52
N GLY A 235 10.05 5.82 3.45
CA GLY A 235 9.95 6.39 2.11
C GLY A 235 8.93 7.53 2.05
N ASN A 236 7.75 7.34 2.64
CA ASN A 236 6.71 8.38 2.72
C ASN A 236 7.16 9.58 3.54
N ALA A 237 7.80 9.35 4.69
CA ALA A 237 8.33 10.43 5.52
C ALA A 237 9.32 11.34 4.75
N TYR A 238 10.19 10.75 3.92
CA TYR A 238 11.08 11.54 3.05
C TYR A 238 10.38 12.20 1.86
N ASN A 239 9.33 11.57 1.31
CA ASN A 239 8.53 12.15 0.23
C ASN A 239 7.77 13.40 0.69
N GLU A 240 7.21 13.36 1.89
CA GLU A 240 6.36 14.42 2.44
C GLU A 240 7.15 15.42 3.30
N GLY A 241 8.37 15.09 3.72
CA GLY A 241 9.16 15.92 4.64
C GLY A 241 8.61 15.88 6.07
N GLU A 242 7.96 14.79 6.47
CA GLU A 242 7.37 14.66 7.80
C GLU A 242 8.39 14.11 8.80
N GLY A 243 8.76 14.94 9.79
CA GLY A 243 9.77 14.57 10.79
C GLY A 243 11.22 14.56 10.27
N VAL A 244 11.42 14.74 8.96
CA VAL A 244 12.71 14.86 8.27
C VAL A 244 12.63 15.90 7.16
N GLN A 245 13.80 16.36 6.68
CA GLN A 245 13.84 17.16 5.46
C GLN A 245 13.39 16.31 4.27
N GLN A 246 12.51 16.88 3.45
CA GLN A 246 12.02 16.26 2.22
C GLN A 246 13.19 15.89 1.29
N ASP A 247 13.20 14.65 0.81
CA ASP A 247 14.26 14.08 -0.02
C ASP A 247 13.70 12.94 -0.90
N MET A 248 13.31 13.30 -2.13
CA MET A 248 12.74 12.34 -3.09
C MET A 248 13.69 11.21 -3.48
N ALA A 249 15.00 11.45 -3.49
CA ALA A 249 15.98 10.43 -3.83
C ALA A 249 16.05 9.35 -2.73
N LYS A 250 15.96 9.76 -1.46
CA LYS A 250 15.82 8.80 -0.35
C LYS A 250 14.47 8.11 -0.35
N ALA A 251 13.37 8.83 -0.63
CA ALA A 251 12.06 8.21 -0.76
C ALA A 251 12.08 7.08 -1.79
N GLU A 252 12.64 7.33 -2.97
CA GLU A 252 12.86 6.34 -4.02
C GLU A 252 13.71 5.16 -3.57
N GLU A 253 14.80 5.39 -2.83
CA GLU A 253 15.65 4.32 -2.31
C GLU A 253 14.88 3.37 -1.38
N PHE A 254 14.11 3.93 -0.44
CA PHE A 254 13.34 3.15 0.53
C PHE A 254 12.15 2.44 -0.12
N TRP A 255 11.42 3.11 -1.01
CA TRP A 255 10.37 2.48 -1.81
C TRP A 255 10.92 1.38 -2.71
N THR A 256 12.11 1.55 -3.30
CA THR A 256 12.79 0.50 -4.09
C THR A 256 13.04 -0.74 -3.26
N LYS A 257 13.58 -0.60 -2.04
CA LYS A 257 13.83 -1.72 -1.11
C LYS A 257 12.53 -2.42 -0.71
N ALA A 258 11.47 -1.67 -0.41
CA ALA A 258 10.18 -2.24 -0.04
C ALA A 258 9.50 -2.95 -1.23
N ALA A 259 9.55 -2.33 -2.41
CA ALA A 259 8.99 -2.88 -3.64
C ALA A 259 9.67 -4.19 -4.02
N MET A 260 11.01 -4.27 -3.97
CA MET A 260 11.78 -5.50 -4.23
C MET A 260 11.44 -6.63 -3.26
N GLN A 261 10.90 -6.32 -2.07
CA GLN A 261 10.40 -7.30 -1.10
C GLN A 261 8.89 -7.59 -1.26
N GLY A 262 8.25 -7.09 -2.32
CA GLY A 262 6.85 -7.39 -2.63
C GLY A 262 5.83 -6.40 -2.08
N PHE A 263 6.27 -5.26 -1.53
CA PHE A 263 5.32 -4.26 -1.04
C PHE A 263 4.59 -3.56 -2.18
N VAL A 264 3.29 -3.83 -2.29
CA VAL A 264 2.49 -3.47 -3.47
C VAL A 264 2.34 -1.96 -3.64
N LEU A 265 2.14 -1.21 -2.55
CA LEU A 265 2.01 0.24 -2.60
C LEU A 265 3.34 0.92 -2.93
N ALA A 266 4.46 0.44 -2.38
CA ALA A 266 5.79 0.95 -2.75
C ALA A 266 6.05 0.76 -4.26
N ARG A 267 5.66 -0.41 -4.80
CA ARG A 267 5.78 -0.67 -6.23
C ARG A 267 4.96 0.32 -7.06
N SER A 268 3.74 0.65 -6.62
CA SER A 268 2.89 1.66 -7.28
C SER A 268 3.50 3.06 -7.19
N ASN A 269 4.04 3.45 -6.02
CA ASN A 269 4.72 4.74 -5.83
C ASN A 269 5.94 4.91 -6.75
N LEU A 270 6.71 3.85 -7.00
CA LEU A 270 7.80 3.89 -7.98
C LEU A 270 7.27 4.10 -9.40
N GLY A 271 6.14 3.50 -9.75
CA GLY A 271 5.48 3.74 -11.03
C GLY A 271 5.08 5.21 -11.21
N TRP A 272 4.51 5.80 -10.16
CA TRP A 272 4.16 7.23 -10.12
C TRP A 272 5.40 8.11 -10.25
N LEU A 273 6.47 7.80 -9.51
CA LEU A 273 7.72 8.55 -9.57
C LEU A 273 8.37 8.50 -10.96
N GLU A 274 8.38 7.33 -11.60
CA GLU A 274 8.90 7.19 -12.97
C GLU A 274 8.04 7.97 -13.98
N ALA A 275 6.71 7.99 -13.81
CA ALA A 275 5.82 8.79 -14.65
C ALA A 275 6.12 10.29 -14.50
N GLN A 276 6.35 10.78 -13.29
CA GLN A 276 6.75 12.17 -13.05
C GLN A 276 8.07 12.54 -13.70
N LYS A 277 9.02 11.58 -13.74
CA LYS A 277 10.31 11.75 -14.44
C LYS A 277 10.17 11.69 -15.97
N GLY A 278 8.97 11.40 -16.50
CA GLY A 278 8.73 11.18 -17.93
C GLY A 278 9.14 9.80 -18.43
N ASN A 279 9.54 8.89 -17.54
CA ASN A 279 9.98 7.54 -17.87
C ASN A 279 8.77 6.59 -17.95
N ASN A 280 7.88 6.88 -18.90
CA ASN A 280 6.58 6.23 -18.99
C ASN A 280 6.66 4.70 -19.17
N ASP A 281 7.60 4.18 -19.96
CA ASP A 281 7.81 2.74 -20.12
C ASP A 281 8.12 2.04 -18.79
N ARG A 282 8.90 2.70 -17.93
CA ARG A 282 9.24 2.19 -16.59
C ARG A 282 8.04 2.27 -15.67
N ALA A 283 7.31 3.37 -15.71
CA ALA A 283 6.09 3.56 -14.94
C ALA A 283 5.09 2.41 -15.18
N VAL A 284 4.81 2.10 -16.46
CA VAL A 284 3.91 1.00 -16.84
C VAL A 284 4.41 -0.34 -16.30
N ARG A 285 5.71 -0.64 -16.37
CA ARG A 285 6.26 -1.90 -15.79
C ARG A 285 6.02 -2.01 -14.29
N HIS A 286 6.22 -0.93 -13.54
CA HIS A 286 5.93 -0.90 -12.11
C HIS A 286 4.45 -1.16 -11.82
N TYR A 287 3.57 -0.49 -12.56
CA TYR A 287 2.12 -0.68 -12.41
C TYR A 287 1.67 -2.09 -12.80
N LEU A 288 2.23 -2.71 -13.84
CA LEU A 288 1.92 -4.08 -14.22
C LEU A 288 2.23 -5.07 -13.09
N ILE A 289 3.40 -4.94 -12.44
CA ILE A 289 3.78 -5.79 -11.30
C ILE A 289 2.78 -5.59 -10.14
N SER A 290 2.47 -4.34 -9.81
CA SER A 290 1.54 -4.01 -8.72
C SER A 290 0.08 -4.45 -9.01
N ALA A 291 -0.38 -4.32 -10.25
CA ALA A 291 -1.69 -4.77 -10.71
C ALA A 291 -1.84 -6.28 -10.59
N LYS A 292 -0.82 -7.05 -11.00
CA LYS A 292 -0.77 -8.52 -10.81
C LYS A 292 -0.78 -8.95 -9.35
N MET A 293 -0.46 -8.06 -8.41
CA MET A 293 -0.58 -8.31 -6.96
C MET A 293 -1.94 -7.86 -6.40
N GLY A 294 -2.89 -7.45 -7.26
CA GLY A 294 -4.26 -7.09 -6.87
C GLY A 294 -4.46 -5.60 -6.54
N HIS A 295 -3.58 -4.69 -6.97
CA HIS A 295 -3.76 -3.27 -6.72
C HIS A 295 -4.58 -2.57 -7.82
N GLU A 296 -5.81 -2.19 -7.49
CA GLU A 296 -6.76 -1.58 -8.43
C GLU A 296 -6.25 -0.26 -9.03
N HIS A 297 -5.70 0.64 -8.21
CA HIS A 297 -5.18 1.91 -8.71
C HIS A 297 -4.06 1.74 -9.75
N SER A 298 -3.25 0.68 -9.64
CA SER A 298 -2.22 0.39 -10.65
C SER A 298 -2.85 -0.01 -11.99
N VAL A 299 -3.97 -0.75 -11.99
CA VAL A 299 -4.74 -1.05 -13.21
C VAL A 299 -5.27 0.23 -13.84
N GLN A 300 -5.83 1.13 -13.03
CA GLN A 300 -6.32 2.42 -13.49
C GLN A 300 -5.20 3.28 -14.09
N ASN A 301 -4.01 3.29 -13.49
CA ASN A 301 -2.85 3.98 -14.04
C ASN A 301 -2.39 3.39 -15.38
N VAL A 302 -2.42 2.06 -15.55
CA VAL A 302 -2.13 1.43 -16.86
C VAL A 302 -3.22 1.79 -17.89
N LYS A 303 -4.49 1.83 -17.49
CA LYS A 303 -5.59 2.28 -18.35
C LYS A 303 -5.38 3.71 -18.84
N GLU A 304 -5.00 4.61 -17.93
CA GLU A 304 -4.71 6.00 -18.27
C GLU A 304 -3.50 6.12 -19.21
N ALA A 305 -2.45 5.35 -18.97
CA ALA A 305 -1.31 5.26 -19.88
C ALA A 305 -1.71 4.70 -21.27
N PHE A 306 -2.64 3.73 -21.34
CA PHE A 306 -3.15 3.20 -22.59
C PHE A 306 -3.96 4.25 -23.36
N LEU A 307 -4.85 4.97 -22.68
CA LEU A 307 -5.63 6.06 -23.28
C LEU A 307 -4.74 7.21 -23.78
N ALA A 308 -3.61 7.45 -23.13
CA ALA A 308 -2.61 8.43 -23.56
C ALA A 308 -1.71 7.94 -24.72
N GLY A 309 -1.91 6.72 -25.23
CA GLY A 309 -1.08 6.13 -26.29
C GLY A 309 0.32 5.72 -25.85
N VAL A 310 0.56 5.65 -24.53
CA VAL A 310 1.84 5.31 -23.92
C VAL A 310 1.96 3.81 -23.66
N ALA A 311 0.90 3.19 -23.14
CA ALA A 311 0.84 1.74 -22.94
C ALA A 311 0.17 1.06 -24.14
N THR A 312 0.54 -0.19 -24.41
CA THR A 312 -0.10 -0.99 -25.46
C THR A 312 -1.39 -1.65 -24.98
N GLN A 313 -2.22 -2.08 -25.93
CA GLN A 313 -3.44 -2.82 -25.61
C GLN A 313 -3.13 -4.12 -24.86
N GLU A 314 -2.04 -4.80 -25.23
CA GLU A 314 -1.58 -6.03 -24.57
C GLU A 314 -1.20 -5.77 -23.12
N GLN A 315 -0.49 -4.67 -22.83
CA GLN A 315 -0.12 -4.30 -21.46
C GLN A 315 -1.35 -4.01 -20.61
N TYR A 316 -2.34 -3.30 -21.15
CA TYR A 316 -3.57 -3.05 -20.41
C TYR A 316 -4.38 -4.32 -20.15
N ALA A 317 -4.50 -5.20 -21.16
CA ALA A 317 -5.14 -6.50 -21.00
C ALA A 317 -4.41 -7.38 -19.97
N GLU A 318 -3.08 -7.35 -19.97
CA GLU A 318 -2.24 -8.05 -18.99
C GLU A 318 -2.47 -7.53 -17.57
N ALA A 319 -2.56 -6.20 -17.37
CA ALA A 319 -2.85 -5.59 -16.08
C ALA A 319 -4.22 -6.03 -15.54
N LEU A 320 -5.24 -5.99 -16.40
CA LEU A 320 -6.60 -6.40 -16.07
C LEU A 320 -6.67 -7.88 -15.68
N LYS A 321 -6.08 -8.74 -16.49
CA LYS A 321 -6.07 -10.18 -16.23
C LYS A 321 -5.34 -10.51 -14.93
N GLY A 322 -4.15 -9.93 -14.73
CA GLY A 322 -3.38 -10.14 -13.51
C GLY A 322 -4.12 -9.67 -12.25
N TYR A 323 -4.82 -8.53 -12.35
CA TYR A 323 -5.68 -8.05 -11.27
C TYR A 323 -6.86 -8.99 -11.01
N GLN A 324 -7.54 -9.46 -12.06
CA GLN A 324 -8.63 -10.43 -11.94
C GLN A 324 -8.16 -11.70 -11.24
N ASP A 325 -7.08 -12.32 -11.72
CA ASP A 325 -6.49 -13.52 -11.12
C ASP A 325 -6.19 -13.31 -9.63
N ALA A 326 -5.55 -12.18 -9.27
CA ALA A 326 -5.27 -11.84 -7.88
C ALA A 326 -6.54 -11.61 -7.03
N THR A 327 -7.59 -11.00 -7.59
CA THR A 327 -8.86 -10.81 -6.86
C THR A 327 -9.61 -12.13 -6.67
N GLU A 328 -9.57 -13.03 -7.64
CA GLU A 328 -10.18 -14.36 -7.54
C GLU A 328 -9.54 -15.17 -6.41
N GLU A 329 -8.21 -15.12 -6.27
CA GLU A 329 -7.48 -15.78 -5.17
C GLU A 329 -7.88 -15.27 -3.77
N THR A 330 -8.48 -14.08 -3.68
CA THR A 330 -8.94 -13.51 -2.41
C THR A 330 -10.38 -13.90 -2.04
N LYS A 331 -11.12 -14.58 -2.90
CA LYS A 331 -12.53 -14.91 -2.63
C LYS A 331 -12.68 -15.90 -1.49
N SER A 332 -13.67 -15.66 -0.65
CA SER A 332 -13.99 -16.53 0.48
C SER A 332 -15.44 -16.29 0.89
N HIS A 333 -16.20 -17.36 1.07
CA HIS A 333 -17.57 -17.30 1.56
C HIS A 333 -17.70 -16.45 2.83
N ASP A 334 -16.80 -16.64 3.80
CA ASP A 334 -16.83 -15.88 5.06
C ASP A 334 -16.53 -14.39 4.84
N ARG A 335 -15.72 -14.04 3.84
CA ARG A 335 -15.45 -12.63 3.49
C ARG A 335 -16.63 -12.00 2.77
N ASP A 336 -17.32 -12.73 1.89
CA ASP A 336 -18.53 -12.25 1.23
C ASP A 336 -19.65 -12.03 2.24
N GLU A 337 -19.80 -12.94 3.19
CA GLU A 337 -20.73 -12.81 4.31
C GLU A 337 -20.38 -11.60 5.20
N ALA A 338 -19.11 -11.41 5.55
CA ALA A 338 -18.65 -10.24 6.31
C ALA A 338 -18.91 -8.95 5.54
N LYS A 339 -18.60 -8.92 4.25
CA LYS A 339 -18.86 -7.77 3.39
C LYS A 339 -20.35 -7.46 3.31
N ALA A 340 -21.21 -8.47 3.18
CA ALA A 340 -22.66 -8.29 3.17
C ALA A 340 -23.17 -7.75 4.53
N PHE A 341 -22.67 -8.28 5.63
CA PHE A 341 -22.98 -7.81 6.98
C PHE A 341 -22.61 -6.32 7.14
N PHE A 342 -21.38 -5.93 6.79
CA PHE A 342 -20.94 -4.54 6.86
C PHE A 342 -21.61 -3.62 5.82
N ALA A 343 -21.95 -4.13 4.64
CA ALA A 343 -22.69 -3.38 3.63
C ALA A 343 -24.13 -3.08 4.10
N GLY A 344 -24.76 -4.02 4.80
CA GLY A 344 -26.06 -3.82 5.44
C GLY A 344 -26.04 -2.80 6.58
N GLN A 345 -24.88 -2.62 7.24
CA GLN A 345 -24.67 -1.57 8.25
C GLN A 345 -24.31 -0.19 7.63
N ASN A 346 -23.76 -0.16 6.42
CA ASN A 346 -23.33 1.07 5.72
C ASN A 346 -24.48 1.90 5.10
N SER A 347 -25.72 1.44 5.13
CA SER A 347 -26.88 2.32 4.86
C SER A 347 -27.16 3.31 6.00
N ALA A 348 -26.54 3.15 7.18
CA ALA A 348 -26.67 4.07 8.31
C ALA A 348 -25.34 4.73 8.75
N VAL A 349 -24.18 4.10 8.60
CA VAL A 349 -22.91 4.62 9.17
C VAL A 349 -21.76 4.58 8.18
N GLY A 350 -21.31 5.74 7.70
CA GLY A 350 -20.11 5.82 6.85
C GLY A 350 -18.83 5.44 7.61
N LYS A 351 -18.06 4.49 7.07
CA LYS A 351 -16.62 4.15 7.18
C LYS A 351 -15.87 4.21 8.54
N PHE A 352 -16.43 4.74 9.62
CA PHE A 352 -15.74 5.02 10.89
C PHE A 352 -16.15 4.11 12.05
N GLY A 353 -17.12 3.20 11.85
CA GLY A 353 -17.67 2.32 12.90
C GLY A 353 -16.92 0.99 13.09
N ARG A 354 -15.57 0.97 13.08
CA ARG A 354 -14.80 -0.29 13.26
C ARG A 354 -14.19 -0.49 14.65
N THR A 355 -14.37 0.47 15.55
CA THR A 355 -13.96 0.34 16.96
C THR A 355 -15.05 -0.40 17.74
N MET A 356 -14.75 -1.61 18.22
CA MET A 356 -15.63 -2.37 19.11
C MET A 356 -15.45 -1.89 20.55
N VAL A 357 -16.55 -1.63 21.24
CA VAL A 357 -16.63 -1.11 22.60
C VAL A 357 -17.62 -1.94 23.39
N ARG A 358 -17.29 -2.21 24.66
CA ARG A 358 -18.15 -3.03 25.52
C ARG A 358 -19.22 -2.15 26.17
N TYR A 359 -20.48 -2.50 25.98
CA TYR A 359 -21.63 -1.77 26.54
C TYR A 359 -22.62 -2.77 27.13
N ASP A 360 -23.00 -2.56 28.41
CA ASP A 360 -23.88 -3.44 29.20
C ASP A 360 -23.53 -4.95 29.13
N GLY A 361 -22.24 -5.25 29.04
CA GLY A 361 -21.71 -6.62 29.01
C GLY A 361 -21.49 -7.20 27.61
N GLU A 362 -22.05 -6.58 26.57
CA GLU A 362 -21.94 -7.01 25.17
C GLU A 362 -20.93 -6.18 24.37
N LEU A 363 -20.43 -6.72 23.26
CA LEU A 363 -19.54 -6.01 22.33
C LEU A 363 -20.39 -5.32 21.26
N ALA A 364 -20.33 -3.99 21.20
CA ALA A 364 -20.98 -3.18 20.18
C ALA A 364 -19.94 -2.28 19.49
N SER A 365 -19.99 -2.09 18.18
CA SER A 365 -19.18 -1.08 17.51
C SER A 365 -19.65 0.33 17.89
N VAL A 366 -18.76 1.32 17.77
CA VAL A 366 -19.14 2.74 17.91
C VAL A 366 -20.27 3.11 16.93
N GLY A 367 -20.32 2.45 15.77
CA GLY A 367 -21.44 2.58 14.82
C GLY A 367 -22.74 1.92 15.32
N GLU A 368 -22.65 0.77 15.99
CA GLU A 368 -23.80 0.08 16.59
C GLU A 368 -24.39 0.91 17.74
N LEU A 369 -23.56 1.51 18.61
CA LEU A 369 -24.03 2.41 19.66
C LEU A 369 -24.73 3.66 19.09
N PHE A 370 -24.23 4.20 17.98
CA PHE A 370 -24.88 5.32 17.30
C PHE A 370 -26.25 4.92 16.73
N ASN A 371 -26.33 3.77 16.06
CA ASN A 371 -27.58 3.26 15.50
C ASN A 371 -28.63 2.94 16.57
N LEU A 372 -28.22 2.37 17.72
CA LEU A 372 -29.14 2.16 18.85
C LEU A 372 -29.69 3.50 19.35
N GLY A 373 -28.85 4.55 19.40
CA GLY A 373 -29.28 5.89 19.75
C GLY A 373 -30.38 6.42 18.82
N ASP A 374 -30.17 6.35 17.50
CA ASP A 374 -31.15 6.78 16.49
C ASP A 374 -32.46 5.96 16.56
N MET A 375 -32.38 4.65 16.79
CA MET A 375 -33.57 3.79 16.93
C MET A 375 -34.44 4.19 18.12
N TYR A 376 -33.84 4.51 19.28
CA TYR A 376 -34.58 4.97 20.47
C TYR A 376 -35.11 6.41 20.28
N GLU A 377 -34.43 7.25 19.49
CA GLU A 377 -34.88 8.61 19.16
C GLU A 377 -36.11 8.60 18.24
N LEU A 378 -36.14 7.69 17.26
CA LEU A 378 -37.19 7.59 16.24
C LEU A 378 -38.31 6.58 16.56
N GLY A 379 -38.09 5.66 17.50
CA GLY A 379 -39.05 4.60 17.83
C GLY A 379 -39.18 3.53 16.75
N GLU A 380 -38.13 3.31 15.96
CA GLU A 380 -38.13 2.31 14.88
C GLU A 380 -37.92 0.90 15.46
N GLY A 381 -39.01 0.15 15.59
CA GLY A 381 -38.98 -1.23 16.11
C GLY A 381 -38.82 -1.37 17.63
N ILE A 382 -38.70 -0.24 18.35
CA ILE A 382 -38.63 -0.15 19.81
C ILE A 382 -39.43 1.07 20.30
N GLN A 383 -39.85 1.07 21.58
CA GLN A 383 -40.58 2.22 22.13
C GLN A 383 -39.66 3.45 22.18
N GLN A 384 -40.16 4.57 21.66
CA GLN A 384 -39.41 5.83 21.63
C GLN A 384 -39.00 6.25 23.06
N ASP A 385 -37.71 6.43 23.28
CA ASP A 385 -37.12 6.84 24.56
C ASP A 385 -35.93 7.77 24.30
N LYS A 386 -36.22 9.07 24.33
CA LYS A 386 -35.23 10.12 24.09
C LYS A 386 -34.09 10.11 25.10
N ALA A 387 -34.34 9.74 26.36
CA ALA A 387 -33.30 9.71 27.38
C ALA A 387 -32.30 8.58 27.14
N THR A 388 -32.80 7.43 26.67
CA THR A 388 -31.96 6.30 26.27
C THR A 388 -31.22 6.57 24.96
N ALA A 389 -31.87 7.23 24.00
CA ALA A 389 -31.24 7.69 22.77
C ALA A 389 -30.02 8.61 23.03
N VAL A 390 -30.20 9.63 23.88
CA VAL A 390 -29.12 10.55 24.27
C VAL A 390 -27.95 9.79 24.90
N LYS A 391 -28.20 8.78 25.75
CA LYS A 391 -27.12 7.98 26.36
C LYS A 391 -26.28 7.25 25.31
N PHE A 392 -26.93 6.59 24.34
CA PHE A 392 -26.28 5.86 23.26
C PHE A 392 -25.50 6.80 22.32
N CYS A 393 -26.11 7.90 21.87
CA CYS A 393 -25.48 8.90 21.01
C CYS A 393 -24.30 9.60 21.69
N THR A 394 -24.45 9.97 22.97
CA THR A 394 -23.37 10.60 23.76
C THR A 394 -22.20 9.63 23.94
N LYS A 395 -22.48 8.36 24.23
CA LYS A 395 -21.46 7.34 24.39
C LYS A 395 -20.70 7.07 23.07
N ALA A 396 -21.42 6.98 21.95
CA ALA A 396 -20.81 6.88 20.62
C ALA A 396 -19.95 8.11 20.28
N ALA A 397 -20.41 9.32 20.61
CA ALA A 397 -19.68 10.56 20.38
C ALA A 397 -18.40 10.68 21.23
N ILE A 398 -18.44 10.24 22.50
CA ILE A 398 -17.27 10.20 23.39
C ILE A 398 -16.25 9.15 22.91
N LEU A 399 -16.71 7.98 22.44
CA LEU A 399 -15.84 6.89 22.01
C LEU A 399 -15.29 7.07 20.58
N GLY A 400 -15.87 7.97 19.78
CA GLY A 400 -15.40 8.37 18.45
C GLY A 400 -14.84 9.80 18.41
N ALA A 401 -14.33 10.31 19.53
CA ALA A 401 -14.02 11.72 19.80
C ALA A 401 -13.51 12.52 18.58
N GLY A 402 -14.42 13.31 18.00
CA GLY A 402 -14.13 14.43 17.10
C GLY A 402 -14.73 14.35 15.68
N THR A 403 -14.81 13.18 15.06
CA THR A 403 -15.14 13.06 13.62
C THR A 403 -16.63 12.87 13.33
N ILE A 404 -17.40 12.27 14.25
CA ILE A 404 -18.85 12.07 14.09
C ILE A 404 -19.59 13.40 14.16
N LEU A 405 -19.22 14.30 15.09
CA LEU A 405 -19.82 15.63 15.23
C LEU A 405 -19.54 16.55 14.02
N ALA A 406 -18.40 16.38 13.35
CA ALA A 406 -18.09 17.13 12.12
C ALA A 406 -18.89 16.62 10.90
N GLY A 407 -19.20 15.32 10.84
CA GLY A 407 -20.02 14.70 9.80
C GLY A 407 -21.51 15.02 9.91
N LEU A 408 -22.04 15.22 11.12
CA LEU A 408 -23.43 15.60 11.37
C LEU A 408 -23.81 16.96 10.76
N ARG A 409 -22.83 17.86 10.53
CA ARG A 409 -23.07 19.19 9.95
C ARG A 409 -23.17 19.23 8.42
N LYS A 410 -22.73 18.18 7.70
CA LYS A 410 -22.57 18.20 6.22
C LYS A 410 -23.54 17.31 5.44
N ARG A 411 -24.42 16.54 6.08
CA ARG A 411 -25.43 15.73 5.37
C ARG A 411 -26.58 16.62 4.86
N ARG A 412 -26.49 17.11 3.62
CA ARG A 412 -27.70 17.51 2.86
C ARG A 412 -28.42 16.23 2.45
N GLY A 413 -29.48 15.86 3.17
CA GLY A 413 -30.45 14.86 2.70
C GLY A 413 -30.88 13.78 3.71
N THR A 414 -30.25 13.67 4.87
CA THR A 414 -30.76 12.87 6.00
C THR A 414 -30.86 13.79 7.21
N ARG A 415 -32.01 13.80 7.89
CA ARG A 415 -32.29 14.76 8.98
C ARG A 415 -31.35 14.44 10.15
N PRO A 416 -30.53 15.40 10.63
CA PRO A 416 -29.65 15.17 11.78
C PRO A 416 -30.46 15.06 13.07
N CYS A 417 -29.85 14.51 14.15
CA CYS A 417 -30.37 14.61 15.52
C CYS A 417 -30.88 16.03 15.79
N SER A 418 -31.98 16.15 16.53
CA SER A 418 -32.61 17.45 16.80
C SER A 418 -31.63 18.43 17.45
N ASP A 419 -31.77 19.73 17.16
CA ASP A 419 -30.93 20.77 17.77
C ASP A 419 -31.02 20.76 19.32
N GLU A 420 -32.13 20.24 19.88
CA GLU A 420 -32.32 19.97 21.31
C GLU A 420 -31.39 18.84 21.81
N THR A 421 -31.31 17.72 21.09
CA THR A 421 -30.40 16.59 21.41
C THR A 421 -28.93 17.04 21.39
N LEU A 422 -28.55 17.90 20.43
CA LEU A 422 -27.21 18.46 20.33
C LEU A 422 -26.88 19.50 21.42
N ALA A 423 -27.91 20.20 21.92
CA ALA A 423 -27.78 21.11 23.07
C ALA A 423 -27.61 20.34 24.38
N ASP A 424 -28.38 19.27 24.61
CA ASP A 424 -28.27 18.42 25.80
C ASP A 424 -26.91 17.71 25.92
N ILE A 425 -26.31 17.30 24.79
CA ILE A 425 -24.95 16.73 24.74
C ILE A 425 -23.90 17.78 25.15
N ARG A 426 -24.11 19.05 24.79
CA ARG A 426 -23.19 20.15 25.15
C ARG A 426 -23.34 20.56 26.61
N GLU A 427 -24.55 20.60 27.14
CA GLU A 427 -24.81 20.99 28.53
C GLU A 427 -24.40 19.89 29.53
N ASN A 428 -24.63 18.61 29.20
CA ASN A 428 -24.29 17.50 30.09
C ASN A 428 -22.88 16.92 29.86
N GLY A 429 -22.28 17.11 28.69
CA GLY A 429 -20.90 16.67 28.39
C GLY A 429 -19.81 17.53 29.06
N GLY A 430 -20.17 18.71 29.57
CA GLY A 430 -19.26 19.65 30.24
C GLY A 430 -19.20 19.53 31.77
N GLN A 431 -20.12 18.80 32.40
CA GLN A 431 -20.14 18.63 33.85
C GLN A 431 -19.63 17.24 34.23
N GLY A 432 -18.31 17.05 34.10
CA GLY A 432 -17.73 15.78 34.51
C GLY A 432 -16.23 15.61 34.42
N PHE A 433 -15.40 16.61 34.12
CA PHE A 433 -13.95 16.41 34.11
C PHE A 433 -13.18 17.69 34.47
N GLY A 434 -12.77 17.77 35.74
CA GLY A 434 -11.54 18.42 36.17
C GLY A 434 -10.49 17.36 36.45
#